data_AF-A0A641M9L0-F1
#
_entry.id   AF-A0A641M9L0-F1
#
_cell.length_a   1.000
_cell.length_b   1.000
_cell.length_c   1.000
_cell.angle_alpha   90.00
_cell.angle_beta   90.00
_cell.angle_gamma   90.00
#
_symmetry.space_group_name_H-M   'P 1'
#
loop_
_entity.id
_entity.type
_entity.pdbx_description
1 polymer ?
#
loop_
_entity_poly.entity_id
_entity_poly.type
_entity_poly.pdbx_seq_one_letter_code
_entity_poly.pdbx_strand_id
1 'polypeptide(L)'
;MKNFRNILNWVLICFLITQVGNIWAIPADPTPFKLQQPDGKKFHAKLHGDEFLHFITTTDGYTIIKSPDGFYKYAVQNHDENILPGKYTAKDPTERSNDEVLFLNSVKRYLHSRQSKPKLSRSLANSLIRENSLKRISSTQFKGIIILAQFTDRSFLPNNSRELFDATINQPNYREDDFTGSVRDYFYDTSRGIFEPQFDIVGPVTLDYKQTDALGSDNGQALVRDACIKADQFVDFSNYDLNDDGEVDMIYVIFAGGGSHAGNNADFIWPHAYALNYSRVKLDGVYCNRYACSTELAGRENNKIRDGIGTICHEFSHVLGLPDFYDTDYEENGSAPHPGNWSLMASGGYLN
;
A
#
# COMPACT_ATOMS: atom_id res chain seq x y z
N MET A 1 -8.72 12.70 -57.46
CA MET A 1 -9.26 12.54 -56.09
C MET A 1 -8.63 11.33 -55.42
N LYS A 2 -7.33 11.43 -55.14
CA LYS A 2 -6.55 10.51 -54.32
C LYS A 2 -5.86 11.43 -53.31
N ASN A 3 -5.79 11.04 -52.04
CA ASN A 3 -5.13 11.73 -50.90
C ASN A 3 -6.05 12.16 -49.74
N PHE A 4 -7.15 11.45 -49.46
CA PHE A 4 -7.92 11.65 -48.21
C PHE A 4 -8.21 10.35 -47.45
N ARG A 5 -7.29 9.37 -47.51
CA ARG A 5 -7.43 8.10 -46.77
C ARG A 5 -6.32 7.81 -45.76
N ASN A 6 -5.32 8.68 -45.63
CA ASN A 6 -4.17 8.49 -44.73
C ASN A 6 -4.10 9.47 -43.55
N ILE A 7 -5.11 10.35 -43.35
CA ILE A 7 -5.10 11.30 -42.23
C ILE A 7 -5.88 10.77 -41.01
N LEU A 8 -6.76 9.78 -41.20
CA LEU A 8 -7.56 9.22 -40.09
C LEU A 8 -6.78 8.22 -39.22
N ASN A 9 -5.68 7.64 -39.71
CA ASN A 9 -4.82 6.74 -38.94
C ASN A 9 -3.67 7.45 -38.20
N TRP A 10 -3.48 8.76 -38.40
CA TRP A 10 -2.44 9.54 -37.71
C TRP A 10 -2.95 10.34 -36.52
N VAL A 11 -4.27 10.45 -36.34
CA VAL A 11 -4.86 11.13 -35.16
C VAL A 11 -5.17 10.14 -34.02
N LEU A 12 -5.17 8.82 -34.29
CA LEU A 12 -5.35 7.79 -33.26
C LEU A 12 -4.04 7.20 -32.70
N ILE A 13 -2.87 7.67 -33.17
CA ILE A 13 -1.54 7.19 -32.72
C ILE A 13 -0.76 8.27 -31.93
N CYS A 14 -1.35 9.43 -31.66
CA CYS A 14 -0.76 10.49 -30.83
C CYS A 14 -1.41 10.67 -29.46
N PHE A 15 -2.04 9.63 -28.92
CA PHE A 15 -2.44 9.53 -27.51
C PHE A 15 -1.73 8.35 -26.81
N LEU A 16 -0.47 8.09 -27.18
CA LEU A 16 0.48 7.53 -26.21
C LEU A 16 0.88 8.70 -25.30
N ILE A 17 -0.03 9.04 -24.40
CA ILE A 17 0.32 9.74 -23.18
C ILE A 17 1.35 8.84 -22.51
N THR A 18 2.63 9.20 -22.61
CA THR A 18 3.65 8.73 -21.68
C THR A 18 3.30 9.34 -20.32
N GLN A 19 2.27 8.81 -19.68
CA GLN A 19 1.98 9.09 -18.30
C GLN A 19 2.97 8.22 -17.54
N VAL A 20 4.07 8.87 -17.15
CA VAL A 20 4.98 8.34 -16.15
C VAL A 20 4.13 8.22 -14.90
N GLY A 21 3.62 7.01 -14.67
CA GLY A 21 2.88 6.69 -13.48
C GLY A 21 3.83 6.68 -12.31
N ASN A 22 3.55 7.39 -11.23
CA ASN A 22 4.31 7.14 -10.00
C ASN A 22 3.71 5.90 -9.31
N ILE A 23 4.58 5.12 -8.68
CA ILE A 23 4.24 3.92 -7.90
C ILE A 23 3.96 4.39 -6.48
N TRP A 24 2.73 4.20 -5.99
CA TRP A 24 2.34 4.49 -4.61
C TRP A 24 1.76 3.22 -3.98
N ALA A 25 1.35 3.25 -2.72
CA ALA A 25 0.72 2.13 -2.04
C ALA A 25 -0.80 2.19 -2.12
N ILE A 26 -1.48 1.16 -1.61
CA ILE A 26 -2.91 1.26 -1.33
C ILE A 26 -3.20 2.45 -0.39
N PRO A 27 -4.21 3.29 -0.69
CA PRO A 27 -4.55 4.42 0.17
C PRO A 27 -5.05 3.92 1.53
N ALA A 28 -5.10 4.79 2.52
CA ALA A 28 -5.63 4.47 3.84
C ALA A 28 -7.03 3.84 3.76
N ASP A 29 -7.30 2.85 4.63
CA ASP A 29 -8.64 2.27 4.75
C ASP A 29 -9.63 3.40 5.13
N PRO A 30 -10.62 3.70 4.27
CA PRO A 30 -11.54 4.81 4.50
C PRO A 30 -12.52 4.53 5.65
N THR A 31 -12.53 3.32 6.20
CA THR A 31 -13.42 2.88 7.27
C THR A 31 -13.10 3.60 8.59
N PRO A 32 -14.08 4.28 9.23
CA PRO A 32 -13.86 4.88 10.53
C PRO A 32 -13.45 3.87 11.60
N PHE A 33 -12.48 4.24 12.45
CA PHE A 33 -12.04 3.42 13.59
C PHE A 33 -12.11 4.22 14.90
N LYS A 34 -12.04 3.51 16.03
CA LYS A 34 -12.09 4.13 17.36
C LYS A 34 -10.69 4.39 17.89
N LEU A 35 -10.43 5.62 18.30
CA LEU A 35 -9.29 5.99 19.12
C LEU A 35 -9.70 6.15 20.58
N GLN A 36 -8.76 5.90 21.48
CA GLN A 36 -8.93 6.09 22.92
C GLN A 36 -8.02 7.21 23.41
N GLN A 37 -8.60 8.17 24.11
CA GLN A 37 -7.90 9.21 24.84
C GLN A 37 -7.24 8.64 26.11
N PRO A 38 -6.20 9.29 26.66
CA PRO A 38 -5.56 8.88 27.92
C PRO A 38 -6.53 8.80 29.11
N ASP A 39 -7.62 9.57 29.10
CA ASP A 39 -8.68 9.54 30.12
C ASP A 39 -9.67 8.36 29.95
N GLY A 40 -9.44 7.50 28.96
CA GLY A 40 -10.25 6.33 28.65
C GLY A 40 -11.42 6.59 27.71
N LYS A 41 -11.78 7.84 27.42
CA LYS A 41 -12.85 8.17 26.47
C LYS A 41 -12.48 7.75 25.06
N LYS A 42 -13.48 7.35 24.27
CA LYS A 42 -13.29 6.89 22.89
C LYS A 42 -14.02 7.83 21.93
N PHE A 43 -13.48 7.98 20.73
CA PHE A 43 -14.10 8.75 19.65
C PHE A 43 -13.76 8.12 18.30
N HIS A 44 -14.57 8.43 17.29
CA HIS A 44 -14.39 7.93 15.94
C HIS A 44 -13.46 8.84 15.13
N ALA A 45 -12.54 8.20 14.44
CA ALA A 45 -11.56 8.83 13.59
C ALA A 45 -11.53 8.17 12.21
N LYS A 46 -11.00 8.88 11.22
CA LYS A 46 -10.74 8.39 9.87
C LYS A 46 -9.28 8.64 9.54
N LEU A 47 -8.61 7.65 8.98
CA LEU A 47 -7.28 7.82 8.41
C LEU A 47 -7.45 8.23 6.95
N HIS A 48 -6.63 9.17 6.52
CA HIS A 48 -6.55 9.63 5.14
C HIS A 48 -5.10 9.57 4.73
N GLY A 49 -4.85 9.46 3.44
CA GLY A 49 -3.51 9.49 2.91
C GLY A 49 -3.04 8.17 2.34
N ASP A 50 -1.72 8.10 2.21
CA ASP A 50 -0.95 6.97 1.69
C ASP A 50 0.34 6.80 2.53
N GLU A 51 1.26 5.96 2.04
CA GLU A 51 2.51 5.65 2.72
C GLU A 51 3.46 6.85 2.88
N PHE A 52 3.30 7.92 2.09
CA PHE A 52 4.15 9.11 2.16
C PHE A 52 3.53 10.24 2.96
N LEU A 53 2.22 10.41 2.86
CA LEU A 53 1.50 11.43 3.61
C LEU A 53 0.19 10.86 4.08
N HIS A 54 0.07 10.72 5.40
CA HIS A 54 -1.18 10.36 6.04
C HIS A 54 -1.46 11.23 7.26
N PHE A 55 -2.74 11.41 7.52
CA PHE A 55 -3.24 12.18 8.64
C PHE A 55 -4.57 11.62 9.11
N ILE A 56 -4.87 11.82 10.39
CA ILE A 56 -6.10 11.33 10.99
C ILE A 56 -7.04 12.51 11.19
N THR A 57 -8.32 12.34 10.90
CA THR A 57 -9.36 13.31 11.22
C THR A 57 -10.43 12.72 12.12
N THR A 58 -11.25 13.56 12.76
CA THR A 58 -12.58 13.15 13.21
C THR A 58 -13.49 12.81 12.01
N THR A 59 -14.63 12.17 12.27
CA THR A 59 -15.59 11.76 11.23
C THR A 59 -16.14 12.92 10.38
N ASP A 60 -16.09 14.15 10.90
CA ASP A 60 -16.50 15.39 10.25
C ASP A 60 -15.34 16.24 9.70
N GLY A 61 -14.11 15.70 9.67
CA GLY A 61 -13.00 16.22 8.87
C GLY A 61 -12.01 17.13 9.59
N TYR A 62 -12.06 17.25 10.92
CA TYR A 62 -11.03 18.00 11.66
C TYR A 62 -9.82 17.13 11.94
N THR A 63 -8.65 17.55 11.44
CA THR A 63 -7.38 16.84 11.68
C THR A 63 -7.08 16.76 13.17
N ILE A 64 -6.55 15.61 13.60
CA ILE A 64 -6.13 15.35 14.98
C ILE A 64 -4.65 15.01 15.00
N ILE A 65 -3.97 15.44 16.05
CA ILE A 65 -2.59 15.05 16.32
C ILE A 65 -2.42 14.63 17.77
N LYS A 66 -1.51 13.68 17.99
CA LYS A 66 -1.14 13.25 19.34
C LYS A 66 -0.15 14.24 19.94
N SER A 67 -0.56 14.90 21.01
CA SER A 67 0.26 15.85 21.75
C SER A 67 1.32 15.12 22.60
N PRO A 68 2.40 15.80 23.03
CA PRO A 68 3.42 15.21 23.91
C PRO A 68 2.87 14.70 25.26
N ASP A 69 1.73 15.25 25.71
CA ASP A 69 0.99 14.79 26.89
C ASP A 69 0.16 13.51 26.64
N GLY A 70 0.24 12.93 25.44
CA GLY A 70 -0.44 11.71 25.03
C GLY A 70 -1.87 11.91 24.54
N PHE A 71 -2.46 13.09 24.67
CA PHE A 71 -3.84 13.35 24.23
C PHE A 71 -3.91 13.59 22.72
N TYR A 72 -4.97 13.09 22.09
CA TYR A 72 -5.32 13.49 20.72
C TYR A 72 -6.03 14.83 20.78
N LYS A 73 -5.46 15.86 20.15
CA LYS A 73 -6.01 17.22 20.09
C LYS A 73 -6.29 17.62 18.65
N TYR A 74 -7.27 18.50 18.46
CA TYR A 74 -7.52 19.07 17.13
C TYR A 74 -6.30 19.85 16.68
N ALA A 75 -5.87 19.61 15.45
CA ALA A 75 -4.76 20.30 14.83
C ALA A 75 -5.14 21.74 14.50
N VAL A 76 -4.20 22.66 14.69
CA VAL A 76 -4.26 24.04 14.22
C VAL A 76 -3.04 24.35 13.39
N GLN A 77 -3.20 25.27 12.44
CA GLN A 77 -2.11 25.74 11.60
C GLN A 77 -1.63 27.10 12.13
N ASN A 78 -0.31 27.25 12.34
CA ASN A 78 0.27 28.54 12.71
C ASN A 78 0.56 29.40 11.47
N HIS A 79 1.09 30.61 11.67
CA HIS A 79 1.43 31.52 10.57
C HIS A 79 2.51 30.99 9.60
N ASP A 80 3.35 30.06 10.07
CA ASP A 80 4.42 29.42 9.28
C ASP A 80 3.94 28.13 8.60
N GLU A 81 2.61 27.92 8.52
CA GLU A 81 1.97 26.72 7.99
C GLU A 81 2.25 25.42 8.77
N ASN A 82 2.88 25.48 9.94
CA ASN A 82 3.14 24.33 10.78
C ASN A 82 1.86 23.84 11.46
N ILE A 83 1.67 22.52 11.47
CA ILE A 83 0.57 21.85 12.15
C ILE A 83 0.94 21.58 13.60
N LEU A 84 0.16 22.13 14.53
CA LEU A 84 0.41 22.10 15.97
C LEU A 84 -0.83 21.64 16.75
N PRO A 85 -0.66 21.14 17.99
CA PRO A 85 -1.80 20.68 18.76
C PRO A 85 -2.59 21.88 19.28
N GLY A 86 -3.87 21.91 18.99
CA GLY A 86 -4.80 22.95 19.43
C GLY A 86 -5.20 22.82 20.90
N LYS A 87 -6.09 23.72 21.30
CA LYS A 87 -6.55 23.85 22.70
C LYS A 87 -7.39 22.66 23.17
N TYR A 88 -8.25 22.11 22.31
CA TYR A 88 -9.27 21.13 22.69
C TYR A 88 -8.89 19.70 22.30
N THR A 89 -9.28 18.75 23.14
CA THR A 89 -9.11 17.31 22.87
C THR A 89 -10.16 16.81 21.87
N ALA A 90 -9.73 15.90 20.99
CA ALA A 90 -10.58 15.30 19.98
C ALA A 90 -11.68 14.44 20.61
N LYS A 91 -12.92 14.60 20.12
CA LYS A 91 -14.10 13.84 20.52
C LYS A 91 -15.13 13.79 19.40
N ASP A 92 -16.12 12.90 19.53
CA ASP A 92 -17.19 12.77 18.55
C ASP A 92 -18.02 14.07 18.44
N PRO A 93 -18.52 14.44 17.25
CA PRO A 93 -19.23 15.70 17.02
C PRO A 93 -20.37 15.98 18.00
N THR A 94 -21.06 14.92 18.44
CA THR A 94 -22.20 14.97 19.35
C THR A 94 -21.82 15.28 20.80
N GLU A 95 -20.54 15.16 21.18
CA GLU A 95 -20.05 15.36 22.55
C GLU A 95 -19.36 16.71 22.77
N ARG A 96 -19.32 17.56 21.74
CA ARG A 96 -18.63 18.86 21.77
C ARG A 96 -19.47 19.92 22.48
N SER A 97 -18.80 20.76 23.25
CA SER A 97 -19.44 21.95 23.81
C SER A 97 -19.64 23.03 22.73
N ASN A 98 -20.50 24.01 23.00
CA ASN A 98 -20.71 25.12 22.08
C ASN A 98 -19.42 25.89 21.79
N ASP A 99 -18.56 26.09 22.79
CA ASP A 99 -17.26 26.76 22.62
C ASP A 99 -16.33 25.96 21.70
N GLU A 100 -16.35 24.63 21.79
CA GLU A 100 -15.57 23.75 20.92
C GLU A 100 -16.07 23.80 19.48
N VAL A 101 -17.39 23.80 19.28
CA VAL A 101 -17.99 23.95 17.94
C VAL A 101 -17.63 25.29 17.32
N LEU A 102 -17.71 26.38 18.08
CA LEU A 102 -17.33 27.71 17.62
C LEU A 102 -15.85 27.80 17.27
N PHE A 103 -14.97 27.19 18.09
CA PHE A 103 -13.55 27.09 17.79
C PHE A 103 -13.31 26.28 16.51
N LEU A 104 -13.92 25.11 16.35
CA LEU A 104 -13.68 24.26 15.19
C LEU A 104 -14.18 24.90 13.89
N ASN A 105 -15.23 25.70 13.93
CA ASN A 105 -15.69 26.46 12.76
C ASN A 105 -14.65 27.48 12.25
N SER A 106 -13.66 27.86 13.06
CA SER A 106 -12.53 28.70 12.62
C SER A 106 -11.30 27.89 12.19
N VAL A 107 -11.31 26.58 12.37
CA VAL A 107 -10.21 25.67 12.00
C VAL A 107 -10.48 25.06 10.62
N LYS A 108 -9.46 25.08 9.75
CA LYS A 108 -9.54 24.43 8.44
C LYS A 108 -9.66 22.91 8.61
N ARG A 109 -10.52 22.27 7.82
CA ARG A 109 -10.63 20.81 7.77
C ARG A 109 -9.50 20.20 6.93
N TYR A 110 -9.19 18.93 7.17
CA TYR A 110 -8.17 18.17 6.43
C TYR A 110 -6.79 18.86 6.39
N LEU A 111 -6.42 19.53 7.48
CA LEU A 111 -5.07 20.07 7.66
C LEU A 111 -4.03 18.95 7.62
N HIS A 112 -2.97 19.15 6.84
CA HIS A 112 -1.82 18.26 6.77
C HIS A 112 -0.57 19.10 6.45
N SER A 113 0.61 18.62 6.85
CA SER A 113 1.86 19.34 6.58
C SER A 113 2.30 19.13 5.14
N ARG A 114 2.63 20.22 4.41
CA ARG A 114 3.28 20.12 3.09
C ARG A 114 4.71 19.58 3.15
N GLN A 115 5.36 19.62 4.32
CA GLN A 115 6.78 19.32 4.47
C GLN A 115 7.10 17.82 4.51
N SER A 116 6.11 16.93 4.62
CA SER A 116 6.32 15.49 4.79
C SER A 116 6.47 14.69 3.48
N LYS A 117 6.66 15.34 2.33
CA LYS A 117 6.90 14.61 1.06
C LYS A 117 8.39 14.25 0.95
N PRO A 118 8.82 12.98 1.06
CA PRO A 118 10.17 12.61 0.65
C PRO A 118 10.28 12.81 -0.87
N LYS A 119 10.89 13.93 -1.28
CA LYS A 119 11.17 14.25 -2.70
C LYS A 119 12.04 13.20 -3.40
N LEU A 120 12.71 12.33 -2.64
CA LEU A 120 13.65 11.33 -3.14
C LEU A 120 12.96 10.08 -3.74
N SER A 121 11.78 9.66 -3.27
CA SER A 121 11.11 8.45 -3.79
C SER A 121 10.51 8.67 -5.18
N ARG A 122 9.99 9.89 -5.42
CA ARG A 122 9.22 10.26 -6.60
C ARG A 122 10.05 10.32 -7.89
N SER A 123 11.34 10.66 -7.83
CA SER A 123 12.23 10.61 -9.00
C SER A 123 12.78 9.20 -9.24
N LEU A 124 12.93 8.41 -8.19
CA LEU A 124 13.53 7.07 -8.22
C LEU A 124 12.53 6.01 -8.68
N ALA A 125 11.29 6.02 -8.18
CA ALA A 125 10.19 5.21 -8.71
C ALA A 125 9.98 5.47 -10.21
N ASN A 126 10.10 6.73 -10.63
CA ASN A 126 10.01 7.15 -12.02
C ASN A 126 11.25 6.78 -12.87
N SER A 127 12.45 6.63 -12.30
CA SER A 127 13.62 6.14 -13.04
C SER A 127 13.56 4.63 -13.24
N LEU A 128 13.03 3.90 -12.26
CA LEU A 128 12.85 2.45 -12.32
C LEU A 128 11.83 2.04 -13.42
N ILE A 129 10.79 2.84 -13.67
CA ILE A 129 9.89 2.58 -14.82
C ILE A 129 10.60 2.80 -16.17
N ARG A 130 11.57 3.72 -16.24
CA ARG A 130 12.33 4.01 -17.48
C ARG A 130 13.38 2.96 -17.79
N GLU A 131 13.86 2.24 -16.78
CA GLU A 131 14.87 1.18 -16.90
C GLU A 131 14.26 -0.20 -17.16
N ASN A 132 12.99 -0.28 -17.57
CA ASN A 132 12.43 -1.52 -18.10
C ASN A 132 13.20 -1.88 -19.37
N SER A 133 14.18 -2.78 -19.21
CA SER A 133 14.90 -3.39 -20.28
C SER A 133 13.88 -4.15 -21.16
N LEU A 134 13.98 -3.95 -22.47
CA LEU A 134 12.98 -4.35 -23.47
C LEU A 134 12.99 -5.86 -23.78
N LYS A 135 13.06 -6.73 -22.75
CA LYS A 135 12.67 -8.13 -22.90
C LYS A 135 11.33 -8.33 -22.22
N ARG A 136 10.32 -8.54 -23.06
CA ARG A 136 8.93 -8.66 -22.64
C ARG A 136 8.73 -10.01 -21.94
N ILE A 137 8.46 -9.99 -20.65
CA ILE A 137 8.01 -11.19 -19.91
C ILE A 137 6.73 -11.71 -20.59
N SER A 138 6.68 -13.01 -20.83
CA SER A 138 5.49 -13.64 -21.42
C SER A 138 4.31 -13.53 -20.46
N SER A 139 3.16 -13.06 -20.96
CA SER A 139 1.95 -12.91 -20.13
C SER A 139 1.36 -14.25 -19.65
N THR A 140 1.74 -15.36 -20.27
CA THR A 140 1.25 -16.71 -19.90
C THR A 140 2.26 -17.52 -19.09
N GLN A 141 3.46 -16.99 -18.83
CA GLN A 141 4.52 -17.68 -18.08
C GLN A 141 5.05 -16.81 -16.93
N PHE A 142 4.31 -15.76 -16.57
CA PHE A 142 4.71 -14.91 -15.46
C PHE A 142 4.71 -15.73 -14.17
N LYS A 143 5.86 -15.69 -13.49
CA LYS A 143 6.09 -16.38 -12.22
C LYS A 143 6.72 -15.43 -11.21
N GLY A 144 6.02 -15.16 -10.12
CA GLY A 144 6.52 -14.34 -9.01
C GLY A 144 6.82 -15.17 -7.76
N ILE A 145 7.56 -14.57 -6.82
CA ILE A 145 7.75 -15.13 -5.48
C ILE A 145 7.03 -14.30 -4.43
N ILE A 146 6.32 -14.96 -3.52
CA ILE A 146 5.67 -14.35 -2.35
C ILE A 146 6.26 -14.96 -1.09
N ILE A 147 6.91 -14.14 -0.28
CA ILE A 147 7.55 -14.54 0.96
C ILE A 147 6.63 -14.19 2.13
N LEU A 148 6.24 -15.19 2.90
CA LEU A 148 5.57 -15.01 4.19
C LEU A 148 6.64 -14.68 5.23
N ALA A 149 6.58 -13.49 5.82
CA ALA A 149 7.55 -13.03 6.80
C ALA A 149 6.87 -12.72 8.14
N GLN A 150 7.40 -13.28 9.21
CA GLN A 150 6.93 -13.04 10.57
C GLN A 150 8.02 -12.41 11.44
N PHE A 151 7.65 -11.87 12.58
CA PHE A 151 8.53 -11.15 13.49
C PHE A 151 8.82 -11.97 14.75
N THR A 152 9.84 -11.57 15.51
CA THR A 152 10.16 -12.20 16.80
C THR A 152 9.02 -12.13 17.82
N ASP A 153 8.18 -11.10 17.74
CA ASP A 153 7.04 -10.86 18.63
C ASP A 153 5.68 -11.11 17.97
N ARG A 154 5.65 -11.49 16.68
CA ARG A 154 4.43 -11.67 15.91
C ARG A 154 4.57 -12.80 14.89
N SER A 155 3.83 -13.89 15.12
CA SER A 155 3.61 -14.96 14.14
C SER A 155 2.31 -14.74 13.37
N PHE A 156 2.19 -15.37 12.20
CA PHE A 156 0.91 -15.52 11.51
C PHE A 156 -0.13 -16.20 12.42
N LEU A 157 -1.40 -15.90 12.21
CA LEU A 157 -2.49 -16.59 12.88
C LEU A 157 -2.46 -18.09 12.55
N PRO A 158 -2.78 -18.98 13.51
CA PRO A 158 -2.68 -20.43 13.30
C PRO A 158 -3.52 -20.98 12.13
N ASN A 159 -4.57 -20.26 11.73
CA ASN A 159 -5.45 -20.61 10.61
C ASN A 159 -5.02 -19.98 9.27
N ASN A 160 -3.96 -19.19 9.23
CA ASN A 160 -3.41 -18.59 8.01
C ASN A 160 -2.17 -19.36 7.57
N SER A 161 -2.38 -20.61 7.13
CA SER A 161 -1.28 -21.46 6.65
C SER A 161 -0.77 -21.02 5.28
N ARG A 162 0.45 -21.45 4.94
CA ARG A 162 1.02 -21.25 3.61
C ARG A 162 0.12 -21.80 2.51
N GLU A 163 -0.48 -22.97 2.73
CA GLU A 163 -1.38 -23.62 1.77
C GLU A 163 -2.65 -22.80 1.55
N LEU A 164 -3.12 -22.10 2.58
CA LEU A 164 -4.28 -21.22 2.45
C LEU A 164 -3.93 -19.95 1.67
N PHE A 165 -2.75 -19.36 1.91
CA PHE A 165 -2.25 -18.28 1.07
C PHE A 165 -2.07 -18.71 -0.39
N ASP A 166 -1.54 -19.92 -0.63
CA ASP A 166 -1.42 -20.47 -1.97
C ASP A 166 -2.80 -20.61 -2.64
N ALA A 167 -3.81 -21.11 -1.91
CA ALA A 167 -5.17 -21.19 -2.41
C ALA A 167 -5.77 -19.82 -2.74
N THR A 168 -5.67 -18.84 -1.84
CA THR A 168 -6.22 -17.49 -2.07
C THR A 168 -5.49 -16.72 -3.17
N ILE A 169 -4.25 -17.08 -3.50
CA ILE A 169 -3.43 -16.38 -4.48
C ILE A 169 -3.49 -17.07 -5.85
N ASN A 170 -3.34 -18.40 -5.90
CA ASN A 170 -3.14 -19.14 -7.14
C ASN A 170 -4.35 -19.99 -7.58
N GLN A 171 -5.24 -20.40 -6.67
CA GLN A 171 -6.27 -21.37 -7.02
C GLN A 171 -7.28 -20.77 -8.01
N PRO A 172 -7.52 -21.41 -9.17
CA PRO A 172 -8.57 -20.99 -10.08
C PRO A 172 -9.94 -21.07 -9.41
N ASN A 173 -10.73 -20.02 -9.55
CA ASN A 173 -12.09 -19.92 -9.03
C ASN A 173 -12.18 -20.16 -7.50
N TYR A 174 -11.25 -19.59 -6.74
CA TYR A 174 -11.28 -19.66 -5.27
C TYR A 174 -12.51 -18.93 -4.71
N ARG A 175 -13.27 -19.57 -3.81
CA ARG A 175 -14.57 -19.08 -3.31
C ARG A 175 -14.82 -19.36 -1.83
N GLU A 176 -13.78 -19.71 -1.07
CA GLU A 176 -13.91 -19.93 0.38
C GLU A 176 -13.71 -18.63 1.16
N ASP A 177 -14.10 -18.59 2.44
CA ASP A 177 -13.93 -17.42 3.34
C ASP A 177 -14.46 -16.08 2.78
N ASP A 178 -15.58 -16.11 2.06
CA ASP A 178 -16.22 -14.97 1.37
C ASP A 178 -15.43 -14.39 0.18
N PHE A 179 -14.32 -15.01 -0.23
CA PHE A 179 -13.56 -14.60 -1.41
C PHE A 179 -14.38 -14.82 -2.68
N THR A 180 -14.28 -13.88 -3.61
CA THR A 180 -14.94 -13.99 -4.93
C THR A 180 -13.99 -14.39 -6.05
N GLY A 181 -12.76 -14.75 -5.72
CA GLY A 181 -11.68 -15.07 -6.64
C GLY A 181 -10.33 -15.11 -5.94
N SER A 182 -9.34 -15.66 -6.63
CA SER A 182 -7.94 -15.53 -6.24
C SER A 182 -7.26 -14.33 -6.90
N VAL A 183 -6.05 -13.99 -6.45
CA VAL A 183 -5.20 -12.99 -7.13
C VAL A 183 -5.01 -13.35 -8.61
N ARG A 184 -4.70 -14.62 -8.89
CA ARG A 184 -4.64 -15.16 -10.27
C ARG A 184 -5.94 -14.90 -11.03
N ASP A 185 -7.10 -15.22 -10.46
CA ASP A 185 -8.40 -15.02 -11.12
C ASP A 185 -8.62 -13.55 -11.49
N TYR A 186 -8.29 -12.61 -10.60
CA TYR A 186 -8.44 -11.19 -10.87
C TYR A 186 -7.65 -10.76 -12.12
N PHE A 187 -6.38 -11.13 -12.22
CA PHE A 187 -5.53 -10.79 -13.36
C PHE A 187 -5.93 -11.53 -14.64
N TYR A 188 -6.37 -12.78 -14.51
CA TYR A 188 -6.92 -13.56 -15.61
C TYR A 188 -8.18 -12.91 -16.19
N ASP A 189 -9.15 -12.56 -15.34
CA ASP A 189 -10.43 -12.00 -15.76
C ASP A 189 -10.28 -10.58 -16.34
N THR A 190 -9.50 -9.72 -15.68
CA THR A 190 -9.27 -8.33 -16.14
C THR A 190 -8.49 -8.26 -17.45
N SER A 191 -7.60 -9.22 -17.68
CA SER A 191 -6.87 -9.35 -18.95
C SER A 191 -7.64 -10.14 -20.02
N ARG A 192 -8.84 -10.65 -19.71
CA ARG A 192 -9.64 -11.53 -20.59
C ARG A 192 -8.89 -12.79 -21.02
N GLY A 193 -8.16 -13.40 -20.10
CA GLY A 193 -7.39 -14.62 -20.28
C GLY A 193 -6.04 -14.44 -20.97
N ILE A 194 -5.55 -13.21 -21.12
CA ILE A 194 -4.24 -12.92 -21.72
C ILE A 194 -3.10 -13.09 -20.72
N PHE A 195 -3.36 -12.72 -19.46
CA PHE A 195 -2.39 -12.70 -18.38
C PHE A 195 -2.80 -13.66 -17.28
N GLU A 196 -1.97 -14.67 -17.03
CA GLU A 196 -2.22 -15.72 -16.05
C GLU A 196 -0.98 -15.88 -15.16
N PRO A 197 -0.84 -15.03 -14.13
CA PRO A 197 0.33 -15.09 -13.25
C PRO A 197 0.26 -16.30 -12.33
N GLN A 198 1.42 -16.87 -12.03
CA GLN A 198 1.61 -17.87 -11.00
C GLN A 198 2.58 -17.35 -9.92
N PHE A 199 2.34 -17.70 -8.66
CA PHE A 199 3.17 -17.26 -7.56
C PHE A 199 3.65 -18.45 -6.73
N ASP A 200 4.94 -18.50 -6.39
CA ASP A 200 5.43 -19.47 -5.41
C ASP A 200 5.37 -18.85 -4.00
N ILE A 201 4.65 -19.51 -3.08
CA ILE A 201 4.54 -19.06 -1.69
C ILE A 201 5.61 -19.73 -0.83
N VAL A 202 6.50 -18.93 -0.23
CA VAL A 202 7.65 -19.38 0.56
C VAL A 202 7.54 -18.90 2.00
N GLY A 203 8.00 -19.72 2.95
CA GLY A 203 8.00 -19.41 4.38
C GLY A 203 6.88 -20.11 5.18
N PRO A 204 6.54 -19.60 6.38
CA PRO A 204 6.98 -18.33 6.94
C PRO A 204 8.44 -18.32 7.39
N VAL A 205 9.17 -17.24 7.06
CA VAL A 205 10.51 -16.93 7.61
C VAL A 205 10.38 -16.00 8.81
N THR A 206 11.22 -16.18 9.85
CA THR A 206 11.19 -15.31 11.04
C THR A 206 12.29 -14.28 10.97
N LEU A 207 11.92 -13.00 10.89
CA LEU A 207 12.82 -11.85 10.88
C LEU A 207 13.29 -11.53 12.30
N ASP A 208 14.51 -11.04 12.45
CA ASP A 208 15.12 -10.68 13.75
C ASP A 208 14.71 -9.27 14.21
N TYR A 209 13.43 -8.94 13.98
CA TYR A 209 12.82 -7.65 14.26
C TYR A 209 11.54 -7.87 15.05
N LYS A 210 11.09 -6.84 15.75
CA LYS A 210 9.70 -6.72 16.20
C LYS A 210 8.86 -6.08 15.11
N GLN A 211 7.55 -6.28 15.15
CA GLN A 211 6.65 -5.66 14.18
C GLN A 211 6.75 -4.12 14.15
N THR A 212 6.99 -3.50 15.31
CA THR A 212 7.16 -2.04 15.46
C THR A 212 8.50 -1.52 14.93
N ASP A 213 9.48 -2.39 14.68
CA ASP A 213 10.77 -1.96 14.13
C ASP A 213 10.65 -1.58 12.63
N ALA A 214 9.45 -1.68 12.05
CA ALA A 214 9.12 -1.14 10.73
C ALA A 214 9.08 0.39 10.70
N LEU A 215 8.82 1.05 11.83
CA LEU A 215 8.81 2.52 11.97
C LEU A 215 7.96 3.21 10.89
N GLY A 216 6.73 2.74 10.67
CA GLY A 216 5.82 3.34 9.69
C GLY A 216 6.31 3.20 8.24
N SER A 217 7.06 2.13 7.95
CA SER A 217 7.72 1.79 6.68
C SER A 217 9.10 2.40 6.44
N ASP A 218 9.62 3.26 7.33
CA ASP A 218 10.99 3.80 7.21
C ASP A 218 12.06 2.69 7.16
N ASN A 219 11.80 1.54 7.80
CA ASN A 219 12.70 0.40 7.80
C ASN A 219 12.29 -0.72 6.81
N GLY A 220 11.28 -0.46 5.95
CA GLY A 220 10.67 -1.47 5.06
C GLY A 220 11.68 -2.17 4.14
N GLN A 221 12.66 -1.43 3.60
CA GLN A 221 13.70 -2.01 2.75
C GLN A 221 14.56 -3.04 3.50
N ALA A 222 14.91 -2.78 4.76
CA ALA A 222 15.72 -3.73 5.54
C ALA A 222 14.93 -5.00 5.86
N LEU A 223 13.66 -4.84 6.21
CA LEU A 223 12.73 -5.95 6.47
C LEU A 223 12.59 -6.87 5.24
N VAL A 224 12.38 -6.29 4.06
CA VAL A 224 12.24 -7.06 2.82
C VAL A 224 13.55 -7.71 2.39
N ARG A 225 14.66 -6.98 2.50
CA ARG A 225 16.00 -7.53 2.24
C ARG A 225 16.28 -8.77 3.10
N ASP A 226 16.03 -8.66 4.40
CA ASP A 226 16.30 -9.75 5.33
C ASP A 226 15.30 -10.90 5.16
N ALA A 227 14.06 -10.63 4.72
CA ALA A 227 13.11 -11.66 4.29
C ALA A 227 13.64 -12.46 3.09
N CYS A 228 14.18 -11.79 2.06
CA CYS A 228 14.80 -12.45 0.91
C CYS A 228 15.98 -13.34 1.34
N ILE A 229 16.89 -12.80 2.15
CA ILE A 229 18.05 -13.55 2.67
C ILE A 229 17.61 -14.80 3.44
N LYS A 230 16.56 -14.70 4.28
CA LYS A 230 16.08 -15.86 5.05
C LYS A 230 15.31 -16.87 4.19
N ALA A 231 14.69 -16.42 3.10
CA ALA A 231 13.95 -17.26 2.16
C ALA A 231 14.86 -18.06 1.22
N ASP A 232 16.08 -17.59 0.95
CA ASP A 232 17.10 -18.18 0.07
C ASP A 232 17.34 -19.69 0.28
N GLN A 233 17.26 -20.15 1.53
CA GLN A 233 17.43 -21.58 1.83
C GLN A 233 16.27 -22.48 1.32
N PHE A 234 15.14 -21.89 0.94
CA PHE A 234 13.93 -22.60 0.52
C PHE A 234 13.63 -22.45 -0.97
N VAL A 235 14.33 -21.56 -1.66
CA VAL A 235 14.01 -21.16 -3.02
C VAL A 235 15.26 -20.69 -3.75
N ASP A 236 15.34 -20.98 -5.04
CA ASP A 236 16.37 -20.43 -5.91
C ASP A 236 15.80 -19.20 -6.64
N PHE A 237 16.33 -18.02 -6.30
CA PHE A 237 15.85 -16.73 -6.80
C PHE A 237 16.07 -16.55 -8.31
N SER A 238 17.01 -17.26 -8.93
CA SER A 238 17.25 -17.18 -10.37
C SER A 238 16.05 -17.66 -11.20
N ASN A 239 15.15 -18.45 -10.60
CA ASN A 239 13.91 -18.89 -11.25
C ASN A 239 12.89 -17.77 -11.51
N TYR A 240 13.12 -16.58 -10.96
CA TYR A 240 12.22 -15.43 -11.08
C TYR A 240 12.86 -14.26 -11.86
N ASP A 241 14.01 -14.47 -12.52
CA ASP A 241 14.55 -13.60 -13.56
C ASP A 241 14.09 -14.14 -14.92
N LEU A 242 12.83 -13.87 -15.28
CA LEU A 242 12.16 -14.45 -16.45
C LEU A 242 12.59 -13.78 -17.76
N ASN A 243 13.32 -12.67 -17.66
CA ASN A 243 13.76 -11.89 -18.80
C ASN A 243 15.31 -11.95 -18.99
N ASP A 244 16.04 -12.62 -18.10
CA ASP A 244 17.50 -12.73 -18.05
C ASP A 244 18.22 -11.36 -18.00
N ASP A 245 17.70 -10.39 -17.24
CA ASP A 245 18.36 -9.08 -17.02
C ASP A 245 19.21 -9.03 -15.74
N GLY A 246 19.22 -10.13 -14.98
CA GLY A 246 19.98 -10.28 -13.76
C GLY A 246 19.29 -9.73 -12.53
N GLU A 247 18.01 -9.32 -12.61
CA GLU A 247 17.17 -8.98 -11.47
C GLU A 247 15.95 -9.91 -11.36
N VAL A 248 15.47 -10.14 -10.13
CA VAL A 248 14.20 -10.84 -9.91
C VAL A 248 13.06 -9.92 -10.34
N ASP A 249 12.18 -10.41 -11.23
CA ASP A 249 11.09 -9.62 -11.82
C ASP A 249 10.03 -9.19 -10.79
N MET A 250 9.75 -10.05 -9.81
CA MET A 250 8.74 -9.78 -8.78
C MET A 250 9.03 -10.47 -7.46
N ILE A 251 9.20 -9.65 -6.42
CA ILE A 251 9.25 -10.07 -5.03
C ILE A 251 8.06 -9.46 -4.32
N TYR A 252 7.28 -10.29 -3.64
CA TYR A 252 6.25 -9.83 -2.72
C TYR A 252 6.53 -10.33 -1.32
N VAL A 253 6.27 -9.50 -0.30
CA VAL A 253 6.36 -9.93 1.09
C VAL A 253 5.02 -9.70 1.80
N ILE A 254 4.47 -10.75 2.39
CA ILE A 254 3.32 -10.63 3.31
C ILE A 254 3.87 -10.68 4.72
N PHE A 255 3.67 -9.62 5.49
CA PHE A 255 4.09 -9.53 6.88
C PHE A 255 2.99 -9.97 7.85
N ALA A 256 3.33 -10.77 8.86
CA ALA A 256 2.39 -11.19 9.89
C ALA A 256 1.78 -10.00 10.67
N GLY A 257 0.50 -10.09 11.04
CA GLY A 257 -0.25 -9.04 11.72
C GLY A 257 -0.94 -8.04 10.79
N GLY A 258 -1.40 -6.91 11.34
CA GLY A 258 -2.07 -5.83 10.58
C GLY A 258 -1.14 -4.64 10.29
N GLY A 259 -1.46 -3.88 9.24
CA GLY A 259 -0.69 -2.69 8.84
C GLY A 259 -1.20 -1.38 9.42
N SER A 260 -0.37 -0.33 9.35
CA SER A 260 -0.70 1.02 9.82
C SER A 260 -1.76 1.72 8.95
N HIS A 261 -1.87 1.33 7.66
CA HIS A 261 -2.87 1.82 6.70
C HIS A 261 -4.33 1.61 7.14
N ALA A 262 -4.57 0.66 8.06
CA ALA A 262 -5.88 0.39 8.64
C ALA A 262 -6.09 1.06 10.01
N GLY A 263 -5.26 2.06 10.34
CA GLY A 263 -5.29 2.80 11.59
C GLY A 263 -4.77 2.03 12.81
N ASN A 264 -4.06 0.90 12.62
CA ASN A 264 -3.40 0.17 13.71
C ASN A 264 -2.21 0.98 14.29
N ASN A 265 -1.25 0.33 14.96
CA ASN A 265 -0.08 1.03 15.46
C ASN A 265 0.65 1.74 14.29
N ALA A 266 0.97 3.02 14.46
CA ALA A 266 1.63 3.83 13.43
C ALA A 266 3.03 3.31 13.07
N ASP A 267 3.68 2.59 13.99
CA ASP A 267 4.99 1.99 13.75
C ASP A 267 4.91 0.69 12.91
N PHE A 268 3.71 0.15 12.68
CA PHE A 268 3.54 -1.01 11.80
C PHE A 268 3.75 -0.62 10.34
N ILE A 269 4.15 -1.61 9.54
CA ILE A 269 4.37 -1.41 8.10
C ILE A 269 3.05 -0.99 7.42
N TRP A 270 3.14 0.03 6.58
CA TRP A 270 2.12 0.34 5.57
C TRP A 270 2.48 -0.49 4.32
N PRO A 271 1.54 -1.24 3.71
CA PRO A 271 1.76 -1.88 2.40
C PRO A 271 2.39 -0.91 1.41
N HIS A 272 3.29 -1.36 0.53
CA HIS A 272 3.88 -0.47 -0.48
C HIS A 272 4.67 -1.25 -1.52
N ALA A 273 4.88 -0.64 -2.68
CA ALA A 273 5.86 -1.06 -3.68
C ALA A 273 7.07 -0.12 -3.70
N TYR A 274 8.28 -0.69 -3.68
CA TYR A 274 9.52 0.07 -3.70
C TYR A 274 10.69 -0.73 -4.27
N ALA A 275 11.90 -0.19 -4.16
CA ALA A 275 13.13 -0.88 -4.53
C ALA A 275 14.18 -0.81 -3.42
N LEU A 276 14.94 -1.88 -3.23
CA LEU A 276 16.02 -1.96 -2.25
C LEU A 276 17.20 -1.04 -2.62
N ASN A 277 17.42 -0.78 -3.91
CA ASN A 277 18.47 0.12 -4.42
C ASN A 277 19.85 -0.22 -3.84
N TYR A 278 20.47 0.69 -3.07
CA TYR A 278 21.76 0.45 -2.42
C TYR A 278 21.73 -0.70 -1.38
N SER A 279 20.54 -1.10 -0.94
CA SER A 279 20.31 -2.24 -0.03
C SER A 279 19.99 -3.55 -0.77
N ARG A 280 20.00 -3.56 -2.12
CA ARG A 280 19.70 -4.77 -2.90
C ARG A 280 20.70 -5.88 -2.57
N VAL A 281 20.23 -7.11 -2.60
CA VAL A 281 21.04 -8.30 -2.31
C VAL A 281 21.14 -9.18 -3.53
N LYS A 282 22.30 -9.83 -3.69
CA LYS A 282 22.52 -10.79 -4.76
C LYS A 282 22.40 -12.20 -4.20
N LEU A 283 21.40 -12.93 -4.70
CA LEU A 283 21.04 -14.29 -4.28
C LEU A 283 20.95 -15.15 -5.55
N ASP A 284 21.51 -16.35 -5.53
CA ASP A 284 21.54 -17.27 -6.68
C ASP A 284 21.99 -16.67 -8.02
N GLY A 285 22.87 -15.67 -7.96
CA GLY A 285 23.41 -15.02 -9.17
C GLY A 285 22.58 -13.86 -9.72
N VAL A 286 21.37 -13.60 -9.19
CA VAL A 286 20.47 -12.50 -9.58
C VAL A 286 20.28 -11.49 -8.43
N TYR A 287 19.85 -10.26 -8.74
CA TYR A 287 19.58 -9.22 -7.75
C TYR A 287 18.12 -9.21 -7.31
N CYS A 288 17.91 -9.29 -5.99
CA CYS A 288 16.64 -8.93 -5.36
C CYS A 288 16.63 -7.42 -5.14
N ASN A 289 15.78 -6.69 -5.86
CA ASN A 289 15.74 -5.23 -5.83
C ASN A 289 14.33 -4.68 -5.73
N ARG A 290 13.50 -4.90 -6.76
CA ARG A 290 12.11 -4.45 -6.77
C ARG A 290 11.26 -5.35 -5.89
N TYR A 291 10.38 -4.74 -5.11
CA TYR A 291 9.46 -5.50 -4.29
C TYR A 291 8.14 -4.75 -4.10
N ALA A 292 7.13 -5.50 -3.69
CA ALA A 292 5.97 -4.95 -3.02
C ALA A 292 5.67 -5.72 -1.73
N CYS A 293 4.88 -5.14 -0.84
CA CYS A 293 4.52 -5.82 0.40
C CYS A 293 3.14 -5.43 0.90
N SER A 294 2.55 -6.33 1.68
CA SER A 294 1.34 -6.07 2.45
C SER A 294 1.37 -6.81 3.78
N THR A 295 0.25 -6.80 4.49
CA THR A 295 0.11 -7.45 5.79
C THR A 295 -0.92 -8.57 5.75
N GLU A 296 -0.79 -9.51 6.69
CA GLU A 296 -1.66 -10.66 6.84
C GLU A 296 -3.13 -10.28 7.09
N LEU A 297 -3.36 -9.22 7.88
CA LEU A 297 -4.69 -8.87 8.38
C LEU A 297 -5.24 -7.61 7.73
N ALA A 298 -6.52 -7.67 7.34
CA ALA A 298 -7.31 -6.51 6.95
C ALA A 298 -7.81 -5.73 8.17
N GLY A 299 -7.95 -4.42 8.00
CA GLY A 299 -8.60 -3.57 8.99
C GLY A 299 -7.87 -3.60 10.34
N ARG A 300 -8.66 -3.55 11.43
CA ARG A 300 -8.12 -3.58 12.79
C ARG A 300 -7.61 -4.97 13.15
N GLU A 301 -6.35 -5.07 13.60
CA GLU A 301 -5.69 -6.35 13.92
C GLU A 301 -6.48 -7.21 14.95
N ASN A 302 -7.20 -6.55 15.88
CA ASN A 302 -8.01 -7.23 16.90
C ASN A 302 -9.20 -8.00 16.32
N ASN A 303 -9.64 -7.67 15.11
CA ASN A 303 -10.71 -8.39 14.43
C ASN A 303 -10.22 -9.72 13.86
N LYS A 304 -8.90 -9.89 13.69
CA LYS A 304 -8.27 -11.12 13.18
C LYS A 304 -8.84 -11.59 11.84
N ILE A 305 -9.18 -10.64 10.98
CA ILE A 305 -9.67 -10.90 9.62
C ILE A 305 -8.46 -10.92 8.69
N ARG A 306 -8.28 -12.00 7.94
CA ARG A 306 -7.23 -12.11 6.93
C ARG A 306 -7.49 -11.09 5.81
N ASP A 307 -6.44 -10.48 5.29
CA ASP A 307 -6.56 -9.54 4.17
C ASP A 307 -7.10 -10.25 2.92
N GLY A 308 -7.94 -9.54 2.18
CA GLY A 308 -8.49 -10.00 0.91
C GLY A 308 -7.44 -9.99 -0.20
N ILE A 309 -7.86 -10.29 -1.44
CA ILE A 309 -6.94 -10.22 -2.59
C ILE A 309 -6.63 -8.78 -3.03
N GLY A 310 -7.42 -7.80 -2.58
CA GLY A 310 -7.39 -6.43 -3.08
C GLY A 310 -6.06 -5.71 -2.89
N THR A 311 -5.47 -5.77 -1.69
CA THR A 311 -4.16 -5.15 -1.41
C THR A 311 -3.08 -5.76 -2.30
N ILE A 312 -3.00 -7.10 -2.36
CA ILE A 312 -2.00 -7.79 -3.19
C ILE A 312 -2.19 -7.44 -4.67
N CYS A 313 -3.42 -7.42 -5.17
CA CYS A 313 -3.69 -7.04 -6.55
C CYS A 313 -3.29 -5.59 -6.84
N HIS A 314 -3.55 -4.66 -5.91
CA HIS A 314 -3.17 -3.25 -6.05
C HIS A 314 -1.65 -3.11 -6.11
N GLU A 315 -0.96 -3.64 -5.11
CA GLU A 315 0.50 -3.58 -4.99
C GLU A 315 1.21 -4.30 -6.15
N PHE A 316 0.70 -5.45 -6.58
CA PHE A 316 1.24 -6.16 -7.74
C PHE A 316 0.98 -5.40 -9.06
N SER A 317 -0.11 -4.65 -9.17
CA SER A 317 -0.37 -3.81 -10.35
C SER A 317 0.70 -2.72 -10.53
N HIS A 318 1.32 -2.24 -9.46
CA HIS A 318 2.49 -1.35 -9.56
C HIS A 318 3.73 -2.04 -10.10
N VAL A 319 3.94 -3.33 -9.77
CA VAL A 319 5.01 -4.14 -10.37
C VAL A 319 4.80 -4.26 -11.89
N LEU A 320 3.55 -4.34 -12.34
CA LEU A 320 3.19 -4.31 -13.77
C LEU A 320 3.29 -2.92 -14.43
N GLY A 321 3.60 -1.87 -13.64
CA GLY A 321 3.81 -0.51 -14.11
C GLY A 321 2.56 0.38 -14.11
N LEU A 322 1.46 -0.02 -13.46
CA LEU A 322 0.29 0.83 -13.31
C LEU A 322 0.49 1.86 -12.18
N PRO A 323 0.12 3.14 -12.38
CA PRO A 323 0.09 4.10 -11.29
C PRO A 323 -1.20 4.06 -10.48
N ASP A 324 -1.17 4.73 -9.35
CA ASP A 324 -2.35 5.12 -8.61
C ASP A 324 -3.20 6.14 -9.34
N PHE A 325 -4.52 5.96 -9.21
CA PHE A 325 -5.55 6.81 -9.78
C PHE A 325 -6.22 7.71 -8.73
N TYR A 326 -5.71 7.74 -7.49
CA TYR A 326 -6.15 8.65 -6.44
C TYR A 326 -5.23 9.88 -6.31
N ASP A 327 -5.69 10.89 -5.57
CA ASP A 327 -4.91 12.10 -5.30
C ASP A 327 -3.79 11.78 -4.29
N THR A 328 -2.55 11.75 -4.76
CA THR A 328 -1.37 11.44 -3.95
C THR A 328 -0.65 12.70 -3.44
N ASP A 329 -1.12 13.89 -3.81
CA ASP A 329 -0.50 15.14 -3.37
C ASP A 329 -1.33 15.90 -2.33
N TYR A 330 -2.64 15.60 -2.24
CA TYR A 330 -3.57 16.05 -1.21
C TYR A 330 -3.70 17.59 -1.11
N GLU A 331 -3.19 18.35 -2.10
CA GLU A 331 -2.81 19.78 -1.97
C GLU A 331 -3.96 20.77 -1.75
N GLU A 332 -5.14 20.56 -2.36
CA GLU A 332 -6.23 21.56 -2.31
C GLU A 332 -7.14 21.39 -1.08
N ASN A 333 -7.54 20.15 -0.77
CA ASN A 333 -8.51 19.84 0.30
C ASN A 333 -8.28 18.48 0.99
N GLY A 334 -7.12 17.83 0.80
CA GLY A 334 -6.90 16.47 1.29
C GLY A 334 -7.63 15.39 0.48
N SER A 335 -8.16 15.71 -0.71
CA SER A 335 -8.75 14.77 -1.68
C SER A 335 -9.09 15.51 -2.98
N ALA A 336 -8.67 14.99 -4.14
CA ALA A 336 -9.17 15.36 -5.47
C ALA A 336 -10.15 14.30 -6.00
N PRO A 337 -11.05 14.62 -6.97
CA PRO A 337 -11.93 13.63 -7.56
C PRO A 337 -11.13 12.46 -8.17
N HIS A 338 -11.34 11.25 -7.63
CA HIS A 338 -10.70 10.02 -8.09
C HIS A 338 -11.75 8.92 -8.31
N PRO A 339 -11.42 7.82 -9.03
CA PRO A 339 -12.39 6.75 -9.31
C PRO A 339 -12.93 6.03 -8.07
N GLY A 340 -12.35 6.25 -6.89
CA GLY A 340 -12.77 5.62 -5.63
C GLY A 340 -12.92 4.10 -5.79
N ASN A 341 -14.06 3.58 -5.37
CA ASN A 341 -14.39 2.16 -5.41
C ASN A 341 -14.50 1.56 -6.82
N TRP A 342 -14.51 2.39 -7.88
CA TRP A 342 -14.58 1.92 -9.26
C TRP A 342 -13.24 1.42 -9.82
N SER A 343 -12.13 1.68 -9.15
CA SER A 343 -10.79 1.25 -9.59
C SER A 343 -10.04 0.56 -8.47
N LEU A 344 -9.38 -0.56 -8.79
CA LEU A 344 -8.42 -1.21 -7.91
C LEU A 344 -7.27 -0.25 -7.55
N MET A 345 -6.77 0.53 -8.51
CA MET A 345 -5.71 1.54 -8.31
C MET A 345 -6.21 2.79 -7.57
N ALA A 346 -7.31 2.68 -6.82
CA ALA A 346 -7.89 3.70 -5.95
C ALA A 346 -8.38 2.98 -4.68
N SER A 347 -9.63 3.19 -4.25
CA SER A 347 -10.16 2.54 -3.03
C SER A 347 -10.89 1.22 -3.31
N GLY A 348 -10.92 0.74 -4.55
CA GLY A 348 -11.61 -0.50 -4.93
C GLY A 348 -11.01 -1.76 -4.30
N GLY A 349 -9.74 -1.72 -3.89
CA GLY A 349 -9.07 -2.83 -3.20
C GLY A 349 -9.73 -3.24 -1.87
N TYR A 350 -10.50 -2.35 -1.23
CA TYR A 350 -11.20 -2.65 0.03
C TYR A 350 -12.59 -3.26 -0.12
N LEU A 351 -13.01 -3.63 -1.33
CA LEU A 351 -14.33 -4.20 -1.60
C LEU A 351 -14.37 -5.74 -1.62
N ASN A 352 -13.22 -6.40 -1.47
CA ASN A 352 -13.13 -7.86 -1.49
C ASN A 352 -12.70 -8.42 -0.14
#